data_AF-A0A349DCN6-F1
#
_entry.id   AF-A0A349DCN6-F1
#
_cell.length_a   1.000
_cell.length_b   1.000
_cell.length_c   1.000
_cell.angle_alpha   90.00
_cell.angle_beta   90.00
_cell.angle_gamma   90.00
#
_symmetry.space_group_name_H-M   'P 1'
#
loop_
_entity.id
_entity.type
_entity.pdbx_description
1 polymer ?
#
loop_
_entity_poly.entity_id
_entity_poly.type
_entity_poly.pdbx_seq_one_letter_code
_entity_poly.pdbx_strand_id
1 'polypeptide(L)'
;MAGYKRIYKNIKYLKKEHFCPDCGAKLETVEVSKVVNSHSPEAKDFDFSLCGNHMLGDVRFIWDELECPDCKRRFTVDEMKSIEGVPENDKFHWLRAALIWALAALIAIAFWLIKKYI
;
A
#
# COMPACT_ATOMS: atom_id res chain seq x y z
N MET A 1 10.69 18.56 20.33
CA MET A 1 10.41 17.70 19.15
C MET A 1 10.49 16.26 19.62
N ALA A 2 9.37 15.52 19.61
CA ALA A 2 9.22 14.23 20.29
C ALA A 2 9.82 13.04 19.52
N GLY A 3 10.25 13.26 18.27
CA GLY A 3 10.95 12.28 17.45
C GLY A 3 10.53 12.37 15.98
N TYR A 4 10.98 11.39 15.20
CA TYR A 4 10.54 11.18 13.82
C TYR A 4 10.12 9.72 13.60
N LYS A 5 9.21 9.48 12.67
CA LYS A 5 8.77 8.14 12.26
C LYS A 5 8.73 8.07 10.73
N ARG A 6 9.43 7.08 10.16
CA ARG A 6 9.37 6.81 8.72
C ARG A 6 8.25 5.83 8.41
N ILE A 7 7.40 6.18 7.44
CA ILE A 7 6.27 5.39 6.98
C ILE A 7 6.72 4.60 5.76
N TYR A 8 6.92 3.29 5.95
CA TYR A 8 7.30 2.37 4.89
C TYR A 8 6.05 1.75 4.26
N LYS A 9 5.36 2.47 3.38
CA LYS A 9 4.24 1.94 2.60
C LYS A 9 4.66 1.72 1.15
N ASN A 10 4.09 0.70 0.51
CA ASN A 10 4.20 0.49 -0.93
C ASN A 10 5.63 0.43 -1.50
N ILE A 11 6.64 0.01 -0.72
CA ILE A 11 8.06 -0.03 -1.13
C ILE A 11 8.27 -0.74 -2.48
N LYS A 12 7.58 -1.88 -2.69
CA LYS A 12 7.68 -2.64 -3.94
C LYS A 12 7.13 -1.87 -5.13
N TYR A 13 6.11 -1.04 -4.92
CA TYR A 13 5.54 -0.19 -5.95
C TYR A 13 6.51 0.94 -6.28
N LEU A 14 6.95 1.70 -5.27
CA LEU A 14 7.91 2.82 -5.43
C LEU A 14 9.23 2.44 -6.14
N LYS A 15 9.68 1.19 -6.05
CA LYS A 15 10.88 0.70 -6.76
C LYS A 15 10.66 0.47 -8.26
N LYS A 16 9.42 0.44 -8.74
CA LYS A 16 9.11 0.30 -10.17
C LYS A 16 9.29 1.64 -10.86
N GLU A 17 9.41 1.57 -12.18
CA GLU A 17 9.41 2.77 -13.00
C GLU A 17 7.97 3.23 -13.21
N HIS A 18 7.74 4.52 -12.94
CA HIS A 18 6.47 5.19 -13.13
C HIS A 18 6.68 6.35 -14.08
N PHE A 19 5.65 6.68 -14.86
CA PHE A 19 5.72 7.74 -15.87
C PHE A 19 4.63 8.78 -15.62
N CYS A 20 4.96 10.04 -15.84
CA CYS A 20 4.01 11.13 -15.67
C CYS A 20 2.89 11.02 -16.72
N PRO A 21 1.60 11.08 -16.32
CA PRO A 21 0.49 11.03 -17.26
C PRO A 21 0.43 12.26 -18.18
N ASP A 22 0.99 13.40 -17.74
CA ASP A 22 0.88 14.67 -18.46
C ASP A 22 1.98 14.83 -19.53
N CYS A 23 3.23 14.45 -19.22
CA CYS A 23 4.38 14.66 -20.11
C CYS A 23 5.13 13.37 -20.52
N GLY A 24 4.81 12.22 -19.93
CA GLY A 24 5.48 10.94 -20.21
C GLY A 24 6.89 10.80 -19.62
N ALA A 25 7.41 11.80 -18.90
CA ALA A 25 8.71 11.70 -18.23
C ALA A 25 8.69 10.68 -17.09
N LYS A 26 9.83 10.03 -16.84
CA LYS A 26 10.00 9.11 -15.71
C LYS A 26 9.89 9.88 -14.39
N LEU A 27 9.04 9.39 -13.49
CA LEU A 27 8.86 9.95 -12.16
C LEU A 27 10.02 9.55 -11.25
N GLU A 28 10.40 10.47 -10.36
CA GLU A 28 11.41 10.25 -9.33
C GLU A 28 10.76 10.09 -7.97
N THR A 29 11.37 9.29 -7.09
CA THR A 29 10.91 9.17 -5.71
C THR A 29 11.46 10.32 -4.88
N VAL A 30 10.58 11.05 -4.20
CA VAL A 30 10.95 12.17 -3.33
C VAL A 30 10.50 11.91 -1.90
N GLU A 31 11.36 12.29 -0.95
CA GLU A 31 11.04 12.20 0.47
C GLU A 31 10.20 13.42 0.88
N VAL A 32 9.01 13.15 1.43
CA VAL A 32 8.08 14.14 1.95
C VAL A 32 7.98 13.97 3.46
N SER A 33 7.83 15.08 4.18
CA SER A 33 7.62 15.02 5.62
C SER A 33 6.59 16.01 6.11
N LYS A 34 5.92 15.65 7.21
CA LYS A 34 4.96 16.51 7.92
C LYS A 34 5.13 16.33 9.41
N VAL A 35 5.12 17.44 10.16
CA VAL A 35 5.05 17.40 11.62
C VAL A 35 3.59 17.39 12.02
N VAL A 36 3.21 16.42 12.84
CA VAL A 36 1.84 16.22 13.33
C VAL A 36 1.88 16.12 14.84
N ASN A 37 1.03 16.89 15.51
CA ASN A 37 0.91 16.81 16.96
C ASN A 37 -0.08 15.69 17.35
N SER A 38 0.28 14.84 18.31
CA SER A 38 -0.58 13.73 18.76
C SER A 38 -1.96 14.13 19.29
N HIS A 39 -2.14 15.40 19.71
CA HIS A 39 -3.42 15.92 20.20
C HIS A 39 -4.20 16.71 19.14
N SER A 40 -3.66 16.84 17.93
CA SER A 40 -4.33 17.56 16.86
C SER A 40 -5.43 16.71 16.21
N PRO A 41 -6.46 17.32 15.59
CA PRO A 41 -7.51 16.59 14.87
C PRO A 41 -6.99 15.75 13.69
N GLU A 42 -5.87 16.14 13.09
CA GLU A 42 -5.21 15.42 12.00
C GLU A 42 -4.41 14.19 12.48
N ALA A 43 -4.22 14.03 13.80
CA ALA A 43 -3.51 12.87 14.35
C ALA A 43 -4.17 11.52 14.01
N LYS A 44 -5.49 11.51 13.75
CA LYS A 44 -6.26 10.33 13.35
C LYS A 44 -5.77 9.68 12.04
N ASP A 45 -5.12 10.45 11.18
CA ASP A 45 -4.64 10.01 9.87
C ASP A 45 -3.20 9.46 9.94
N PHE A 46 -2.57 9.53 11.13
CA PHE A 46 -1.19 9.12 11.36
C PHE A 46 -1.08 8.10 12.49
N ASP A 47 -0.21 7.12 12.31
CA ASP A 47 0.04 6.09 13.32
C ASP A 47 1.18 6.53 14.25
N PHE A 48 0.86 6.90 15.49
CA PHE A 48 1.83 7.31 16.51
C PHE A 48 2.43 6.15 17.31
N SER A 49 2.07 4.89 17.01
CA SER A 49 2.61 3.73 17.74
C SER A 49 4.09 3.48 17.41
N LEU A 50 4.88 3.08 18.40
CA LEU A 50 6.30 2.75 18.25
C LEU A 50 6.71 1.71 19.29
N CYS A 51 7.03 0.49 18.85
CA CYS A 51 7.50 -0.61 19.71
C CYS A 51 6.67 -0.84 21.00
N GLY A 52 5.34 -0.84 20.88
CA GLY A 52 4.42 -1.05 22.01
C GLY A 52 4.12 0.22 22.84
N ASN A 53 4.78 1.34 22.54
CA ASN A 53 4.51 2.65 23.12
C ASN A 53 3.84 3.59 22.10
N HIS A 54 3.45 4.78 22.55
CA HIS A 54 2.88 5.83 21.70
C HIS A 54 3.73 7.09 21.80
N MET A 55 4.03 7.70 20.65
CA MET A 55 4.72 8.99 20.59
C MET A 55 3.74 10.11 20.95
N LEU A 56 4.15 11.00 21.85
CA LEU A 56 3.31 12.12 22.34
C LEU A 56 3.91 13.46 21.93
N GLY A 57 3.06 14.42 21.57
CA GLY A 57 3.45 15.75 21.10
C GLY A 57 3.77 15.80 19.62
N ASP A 58 4.70 16.65 19.21
CA ASP A 58 5.06 16.87 17.81
C ASP A 58 5.97 15.76 17.28
N VAL A 59 5.48 15.01 16.30
CA VAL A 59 6.20 13.93 15.62
C VAL A 59 6.35 14.26 14.15
N ARG A 60 7.58 14.13 13.62
CA ARG A 60 7.84 14.27 12.18
C ARG A 60 7.61 12.94 11.48
N PHE A 61 6.56 12.85 10.69
CA PHE A 61 6.31 11.73 9.79
C PHE A 61 7.03 11.96 8.47
N ILE A 62 7.68 10.91 7.96
CA ILE A 62 8.46 10.93 6.71
C ILE A 62 7.96 9.79 5.83
N TRP A 63 7.66 10.06 4.57
CA TRP A 63 7.23 9.06 3.59
C TRP A 63 7.73 9.44 2.20
N ASP A 64 7.58 8.50 1.26
CA ASP A 64 8.07 8.66 -0.11
C ASP A 64 6.87 8.85 -1.07
N GLU A 65 6.98 9.84 -1.95
CA GLU A 65 6.00 10.15 -3.02
C GLU A 65 6.71 10.17 -4.38
N LEU A 66 5.94 10.33 -5.46
CA LEU A 66 6.47 10.40 -6.81
C LEU A 66 6.36 11.83 -7.34
N GLU A 67 7.44 12.35 -7.90
CA GLU A 67 7.46 13.70 -8.48
C GLU A 67 7.97 13.66 -9.92
N CYS A 68 7.32 14.43 -10.79
CA CYS A 68 7.77 14.59 -12.16
C CYS A 68 8.89 15.63 -12.23
N PRO A 69 10.07 15.32 -12.81
CA PRO A 69 11.16 16.28 -12.91
C PRO A 69 10.83 17.47 -13.82
N ASP A 70 9.97 17.27 -14.83
CA ASP A 70 9.63 18.29 -15.83
C ASP A 70 8.44 19.14 -15.40
N CYS A 71 7.31 18.51 -15.07
CA CYS A 71 6.08 19.21 -14.67
C CYS A 71 6.10 19.69 -13.21
N LYS A 72 7.04 19.20 -12.39
CA LYS A 72 7.07 19.39 -10.92
C LYS A 72 5.80 18.97 -10.20
N ARG A 73 4.93 18.23 -10.88
CA ARG A 73 3.72 17.67 -10.30
C ARG A 73 4.08 16.49 -9.41
N ARG A 74 3.54 16.51 -8.20
CA ARG A 74 3.69 15.44 -7.21
C ARG A 74 2.45 14.57 -7.19
N PHE A 75 2.67 13.27 -7.03
CA PHE A 75 1.65 12.25 -7.00
C PHE A 75 1.81 11.42 -5.73
N THR A 76 0.70 11.20 -5.04
CA THR A 76 0.68 10.18 -4.00
C THR A 76 0.78 8.80 -4.64
N VAL A 77 1.26 7.81 -3.90
CA VAL A 77 1.34 6.43 -4.41
C VAL A 77 -0.04 5.89 -4.82
N ASP A 78 -1.08 6.21 -4.06
CA ASP A 78 -2.43 5.73 -4.32
C ASP A 78 -3.08 6.42 -5.53
N GLU A 79 -2.79 7.71 -5.75
CA GLU A 79 -3.11 8.42 -6.98
C GLU A 79 -2.43 7.76 -8.19
N MET A 80 -1.12 7.49 -8.11
CA MET A 80 -0.40 6.87 -9.22
C MET A 80 -0.91 5.46 -9.55
N LYS A 81 -1.21 4.65 -8.53
CA LYS A 81 -1.83 3.32 -8.74
C LYS A 81 -3.16 3.41 -9.46
N SER A 82 -3.98 4.40 -9.09
CA SER A 82 -5.27 4.63 -9.71
C SER A 82 -5.13 4.99 -11.19
N ILE A 83 -4.13 5.82 -11.53
CA ILE A 83 -3.80 6.21 -12.90
C ILE A 83 -3.30 5.00 -13.71
N GLU A 84 -2.43 4.17 -13.13
CA GLU A 84 -1.90 2.97 -13.78
C GLU A 84 -2.89 1.79 -13.84
N GLY A 85 -4.08 1.94 -13.25
CA GLY A 85 -5.06 0.86 -13.15
C GLY A 85 -4.58 -0.31 -12.29
N VAL A 86 -3.65 -0.08 -11.35
CA VAL A 86 -3.20 -1.09 -10.40
C VAL A 86 -4.25 -1.19 -9.30
N PRO A 87 -4.97 -2.33 -9.19
CA PRO A 87 -5.96 -2.49 -8.15
C PRO A 87 -5.30 -2.37 -6.77
N GLU A 88 -5.91 -1.60 -5.88
CA GLU A 88 -5.51 -1.58 -4.47
C GLU A 88 -5.53 -3.02 -3.96
N ASN A 89 -4.45 -3.45 -3.29
CA ASN A 89 -4.26 -4.85 -2.94
C ASN A 89 -5.47 -5.33 -2.14
N ASP A 90 -6.29 -6.13 -2.80
CA ASP A 90 -7.67 -6.38 -2.42
C ASP A 90 -7.69 -7.07 -1.04
N LYS A 91 -8.37 -6.45 -0.06
CA LYS A 91 -8.45 -6.92 1.34
C LYS A 91 -9.01 -8.35 1.46
N PHE A 92 -9.56 -8.88 0.37
CA PHE A 92 -10.22 -10.17 0.27
C PHE A 92 -9.43 -11.25 -0.49
N HIS A 93 -8.09 -11.17 -0.52
CA HIS A 93 -7.25 -12.28 -1.01
C HIS A 93 -7.57 -13.63 -0.33
N TRP A 94 -7.98 -13.60 0.94
CA TRP A 94 -8.36 -14.81 1.68
C TRP A 94 -9.68 -15.45 1.18
N LEU A 95 -10.64 -14.67 0.67
CA LEU A 95 -11.88 -15.20 0.07
C LEU A 95 -11.58 -15.92 -1.25
N ARG A 96 -10.71 -15.33 -2.08
CA ARG A 96 -10.23 -15.98 -3.31
C ARG A 96 -9.54 -17.31 -3.01
N ALA A 97 -8.66 -17.33 -2.02
CA ALA A 97 -8.00 -18.56 -1.58
C ALA A 97 -9.01 -19.61 -1.06
N ALA A 98 -10.00 -19.19 -0.26
CA ALA A 98 -11.05 -20.08 0.25
C ALA A 98 -11.89 -20.71 -0.88
N LEU A 99 -12.25 -19.95 -1.90
CA LEU A 99 -12.97 -20.46 -3.08
C LEU A 99 -12.15 -21.49 -3.87
N ILE A 100 -10.84 -21.24 -4.05
CA ILE A 100 -9.95 -22.18 -4.74
C ILE A 100 -9.85 -23.50 -3.96
N TRP A 101 -9.68 -23.44 -2.64
CA TRP A 101 -9.65 -24.64 -1.79
C TRP A 101 -10.96 -25.42 -1.79
N ALA A 102 -12.11 -24.73 -1.78
CA ALA A 102 -13.42 -25.37 -1.87
C ALA A 102 -13.61 -26.10 -3.21
N LEU A 103 -13.21 -25.50 -4.33
CA LEU A 103 -13.22 -26.12 -5.65
C LEU A 103 -12.31 -27.35 -5.71
N ALA A 104 -11.08 -27.24 -5.19
CA ALA A 104 -10.15 -28.36 -5.13
C ALA A 104 -10.70 -29.54 -4.32
N ALA A 105 -11.37 -29.26 -3.18
CA ALA A 105 -12.02 -30.28 -2.36
C ALA A 105 -13.17 -30.98 -3.12
N LEU A 106 -14.00 -30.23 -3.84
CA LEU A 106 -15.07 -30.80 -4.67
C LEU A 106 -14.53 -31.69 -5.80
N ILE A 107 -13.45 -31.26 -6.47
CA ILE A 107 -12.79 -32.05 -7.50
C ILE A 107 -12.23 -33.36 -6.91
N ALA A 108 -11.58 -33.30 -5.74
CA ALA A 108 -11.06 -34.48 -5.06
C ALA A 108 -12.17 -35.47 -4.65
N ILE A 109 -13.31 -34.95 -4.16
CA ILE A 109 -14.49 -35.77 -3.84
C ILE A 109 -15.05 -36.43 -5.10
N ALA A 110 -15.19 -35.69 -6.20
CA ALA A 110 -15.65 -36.23 -7.48
C ALA A 110 -14.72 -37.34 -8.00
N PHE A 111 -13.39 -37.13 -7.93
CA PHE A 111 -12.40 -38.12 -8.34
C PHE A 111 -12.45 -39.39 -7.47
N TRP A 112 -12.65 -39.22 -6.16
CA TRP A 112 -12.82 -40.33 -5.23
C TRP A 112 -14.09 -41.14 -5.51
N LEU A 113 -15.20 -40.47 -5.82
CA LEU A 113 -16.45 -41.12 -6.21
C LEU A 113 -16.29 -41.89 -7.53
N ILE A 114 -15.69 -41.30 -8.56
CA ILE A 114 -15.43 -41.99 -9.84
C ILE A 114 -14.61 -43.27 -9.62
N LYS A 115 -13.55 -43.20 -8.81
CA LYS A 115 -12.70 -44.36 -8.49
C LYS A 115 -13.41 -45.41 -7.63
N LYS A 116 -14.50 -45.06 -6.94
CA LYS A 116 -15.29 -45.99 -6.13
C LYS A 116 -16.32 -46.77 -6.95
N TYR A 117 -16.76 -46.21 -8.08
CA TYR A 117 -17.82 -46.78 -8.93
C TYR A 117 -17.31 -47.31 -10.29
N ILE A 118 -16.00 -47.25 -10.52
CA ILE A 118 -15.23 -47.99 -11.55
C ILE A 118 -14.47 -49.10 -10.85
#